data_AF-A0A7S4JV99-F1
#
_entry.id   AF-A0A7S4JV99-F1
#
_cell.length_a   1.000
_cell.length_b   1.000
_cell.length_c   1.000
_cell.angle_alpha   90.00
_cell.angle_beta   90.00
_cell.angle_gamma   90.00
#
_symmetry.space_group_name_H-M   'P 1'
#
loop_
_entity.id
_entity.type
_entity.pdbx_description
1 polymer ?
#
loop_
_entity_poly.entity_id
_entity_poly.type
_entity_poly.pdbx_seq_one_letter_code
_entity_poly.pdbx_strand_id
1 'polypeptide(L)'
;FLSSMKRLNVASPSLLVRVTQHIPSIISTIEQIINNGYAYEAKGSVYFDVEKYDKAFGYTSLVPNLENEEPHEEIRERQEKKSHRDFALWKSFSAKNGDETIGWASPWGNGVPGWHIECSSMIKHVFGDHLGVHAGGIDLAFPHHANEIAQFLASLPMEEGEKVGKRTEGEESRRWPEIFVHVGHLEINGKKMAKSLKNFTSVDDFLAGEGKEKG
;
A
#
# COMPACT_ATOMS: atom_id res chain seq x y z
N PHE A 1 2.54 20.30 5.61
CA PHE A 1 1.30 19.56 5.30
C PHE A 1 0.08 20.08 6.06
N LEU A 2 -0.08 19.80 7.36
CA LEU A 2 -1.31 20.16 8.11
C LEU A 2 -1.63 21.66 8.07
N SER A 3 -0.61 22.53 8.13
CA SER A 3 -0.78 23.98 7.95
C SER A 3 -1.41 24.31 6.60
N SER A 4 -0.89 23.74 5.50
CA SER A 4 -1.41 23.94 4.14
C SER A 4 -2.85 23.43 3.99
N MET A 5 -3.19 22.27 4.58
CA MET A 5 -4.57 21.75 4.59
C MET A 5 -5.54 22.69 5.31
N LYS A 6 -5.12 23.24 6.46
CA LYS A 6 -5.92 24.25 7.20
C LYS A 6 -6.13 25.52 6.36
N ARG A 7 -5.10 25.98 5.64
CA ARG A 7 -5.23 27.14 4.73
C ARG A 7 -6.20 26.89 3.56
N LEU A 8 -6.33 25.64 3.13
CA LEU A 8 -7.31 25.20 2.12
C LEU A 8 -8.71 24.92 2.71
N ASN A 9 -8.94 25.22 3.99
CA ASN A 9 -10.19 24.95 4.70
C ASN A 9 -10.59 23.47 4.72
N VAL A 10 -9.61 22.56 4.68
CA VAL A 10 -9.82 21.12 4.85
C VAL A 10 -10.00 20.83 6.34
N ALA A 11 -11.03 20.05 6.68
CA ALA A 11 -11.28 19.63 8.06
C ALA A 11 -10.10 18.80 8.60
N SER A 12 -9.75 19.03 9.87
CA SER A 12 -8.73 18.22 10.54
C SER A 12 -9.20 16.77 10.69
N PRO A 13 -8.32 15.77 10.49
CA PRO A 13 -8.69 14.38 10.72
C PRO A 13 -8.97 14.13 12.20
N SER A 14 -9.95 13.27 12.51
CA SER A 14 -10.24 12.84 13.89
C SER A 14 -9.11 12.01 14.48
N LEU A 15 -8.36 11.28 13.64
CA LEU A 15 -7.20 10.49 14.03
C LEU A 15 -6.11 10.64 12.98
N LEU A 16 -4.87 10.86 13.43
CA LEU A 16 -3.67 10.87 12.59
C LEU A 16 -2.71 9.79 13.09
N VAL A 17 -2.49 8.77 12.27
CA VAL A 17 -1.57 7.67 12.57
C VAL A 17 -0.24 7.85 11.86
N ARG A 18 0.83 7.30 12.42
CA ARG A 18 2.18 7.30 11.83
C ARG A 18 2.69 5.88 11.73
N VAL A 19 3.24 5.51 10.58
CA VAL A 19 3.84 4.19 10.33
C VAL A 19 4.83 3.80 11.43
N THR A 20 5.68 4.75 11.86
CA THR A 20 6.69 4.53 12.90
C THR A 20 6.12 4.11 14.26
N GLN A 21 4.84 4.38 14.53
CA GLN A 21 4.12 4.00 15.75
C GLN A 21 3.42 2.64 15.62
N HIS A 22 3.33 2.08 14.41
CA HIS A 22 2.62 0.83 14.12
C HIS A 22 3.54 -0.29 13.63
N ILE A 23 4.87 -0.14 13.73
CA ILE A 23 5.82 -1.17 13.32
C ILE A 23 5.53 -2.55 13.94
N PRO A 24 5.24 -2.68 15.25
CA PRO A 24 4.89 -3.98 15.81
C PRO A 24 3.63 -4.61 15.19
N SER A 25 2.61 -3.79 14.91
CA SER A 25 1.37 -4.25 14.27
C SER A 25 1.60 -4.65 12.81
N ILE A 26 2.47 -3.93 12.09
CA ILE A 26 2.88 -4.27 10.73
C ILE A 26 3.61 -5.61 10.73
N ILE A 27 4.61 -5.80 11.59
CA ILE A 27 5.33 -7.07 11.71
C ILE A 27 4.35 -8.22 12.00
N SER A 28 3.45 -8.04 12.98
CA SER A 28 2.44 -9.05 13.31
C SER A 28 1.52 -9.40 12.14
N THR A 29 1.12 -8.40 11.33
CA THR A 29 0.29 -8.63 10.14
C THR A 29 1.07 -9.42 9.08
N ILE A 30 2.35 -9.14 8.89
CA ILE A 30 3.21 -9.88 7.96
C ILE A 30 3.38 -11.33 8.44
N GLU A 31 3.61 -11.56 9.73
CA GLU A 31 3.66 -12.91 10.30
C GLU A 31 2.37 -13.69 10.05
N GLN A 32 1.19 -13.06 10.19
CA GLN A 32 -0.10 -13.69 9.86
C GLN A 32 -0.19 -14.08 8.39
N ILE A 33 0.21 -13.20 7.47
CA ILE A 33 0.19 -13.49 6.02
C ILE A 33 1.15 -14.64 5.69
N ILE A 34 2.33 -14.70 6.33
CA ILE A 34 3.29 -15.81 6.19
C ILE A 34 2.68 -17.11 6.72
N ASN A 35 2.10 -17.10 7.92
CA ASN A 35 1.49 -18.28 8.54
C ASN A 35 0.31 -18.82 7.71
N ASN A 36 -0.45 -17.94 7.08
CA ASN A 36 -1.51 -18.28 6.15
C ASN A 36 -0.98 -18.73 4.77
N GLY A 37 0.33 -18.62 4.55
CA GLY A 37 1.03 -19.12 3.38
C GLY A 37 0.98 -18.21 2.15
N TYR A 38 0.61 -16.94 2.27
CA TYR A 38 0.56 -15.97 1.16
C TYR A 38 1.76 -15.02 1.11
N ALA A 39 2.77 -15.26 1.93
CA ALA A 39 4.03 -14.55 1.88
C ALA A 39 5.20 -15.51 2.08
N TYR A 40 6.38 -15.07 1.64
CA TYR A 40 7.62 -15.82 1.81
C TYR A 40 8.78 -14.86 2.08
N GLU A 41 9.73 -15.32 2.89
CA GLU A 41 10.99 -14.62 3.14
C GLU A 41 12.00 -14.93 2.03
N ALA A 42 12.80 -13.93 1.66
CA ALA A 42 13.96 -14.07 0.78
C ALA A 42 15.00 -13.00 1.11
N LYS A 43 16.19 -13.43 1.56
CA LYS A 43 17.37 -12.57 1.81
C LYS A 43 17.11 -11.40 2.78
N GLY A 44 16.33 -11.65 3.83
CA GLY A 44 15.93 -10.69 4.86
C GLY A 44 14.75 -9.79 4.48
N SER A 45 14.21 -9.95 3.27
CA SER A 45 12.99 -9.30 2.80
C SER A 45 11.82 -10.28 2.88
N VAL A 46 10.59 -9.78 2.92
CA VAL A 46 9.37 -10.59 2.82
C VAL A 46 8.54 -10.09 1.66
N TYR A 47 8.09 -11.02 0.83
CA TYR A 47 7.29 -10.74 -0.36
C TYR A 47 5.93 -11.42 -0.26
N PHE A 48 4.91 -10.76 -0.81
CA PHE A 48 3.58 -11.32 -0.99
C PHE A 48 3.57 -12.21 -2.24
N ASP A 49 3.07 -13.45 -2.12
CA ASP A 49 2.99 -14.44 -3.18
C ASP A 49 1.69 -14.24 -3.98
N VAL A 50 1.75 -13.38 -5.00
CA VAL A 50 0.56 -13.00 -5.76
C VAL A 50 -0.01 -14.19 -6.51
N GLU A 51 0.82 -15.06 -7.07
CA GLU A 51 0.34 -16.22 -7.80
C GLU A 51 -0.45 -17.19 -6.89
N LYS A 52 0.06 -17.45 -5.68
CA LYS A 52 -0.63 -18.31 -4.72
C LYS A 52 -1.93 -17.68 -4.22
N TYR A 53 -1.93 -16.38 -3.95
CA TYR A 53 -3.15 -15.65 -3.56
C TYR A 53 -4.21 -15.66 -4.67
N ASP A 54 -3.80 -15.35 -5.91
CA ASP A 54 -4.68 -15.28 -7.08
C ASP A 54 -5.39 -16.60 -7.34
N LYS A 55 -4.67 -17.73 -7.24
CA LYS A 55 -5.25 -19.08 -7.34
C LYS A 55 -6.27 -19.40 -6.25
N ALA A 56 -6.11 -18.83 -5.06
CA ALA A 56 -7.00 -19.09 -3.93
C ALA A 56 -8.25 -18.20 -3.96
N PHE A 57 -8.10 -16.92 -4.32
CA PHE A 57 -9.11 -15.89 -4.04
C PHE A 57 -9.43 -14.97 -5.23
N GLY A 58 -8.61 -14.95 -6.26
CA GLY A 58 -8.71 -13.98 -7.34
C GLY A 58 -8.18 -12.61 -6.93
N TYR A 59 -7.06 -12.20 -7.52
CA TYR A 59 -6.41 -10.92 -7.27
C TYR A 59 -7.05 -9.76 -8.07
N THR A 60 -7.91 -10.08 -9.04
CA THR A 60 -8.31 -9.22 -10.16
C THR A 60 -9.35 -8.14 -9.83
N SER A 61 -9.69 -7.92 -8.55
CA SER A 61 -10.78 -7.00 -8.20
C SER A 61 -10.52 -5.53 -8.57
N LEU A 62 -9.25 -5.12 -8.70
CA LEU A 62 -8.84 -3.73 -8.99
C LEU A 62 -7.69 -3.60 -10.00
N VAL A 63 -7.40 -4.66 -10.75
CA VAL A 63 -6.26 -4.71 -11.66
C VAL A 63 -6.69 -4.23 -13.05
N PRO A 64 -6.19 -3.08 -13.57
CA PRO A 64 -6.31 -2.77 -14.99
C PRO A 64 -5.61 -3.87 -15.80
N ASN A 65 -5.98 -4.12 -17.05
CA ASN A 65 -5.30 -5.13 -17.88
C ASN A 65 -3.78 -4.87 -17.91
N LEU A 66 -3.01 -5.60 -17.11
CA LEU A 66 -1.56 -5.38 -16.86
C LEU A 66 -0.66 -5.91 -17.98
N GLU A 67 -1.21 -6.21 -19.16
CA GLU A 67 -0.41 -6.79 -20.25
C GLU A 67 0.78 -5.90 -20.67
N ASN A 68 0.82 -4.62 -20.26
CA ASN A 68 1.81 -3.65 -20.74
C ASN A 68 2.48 -2.77 -19.66
N GLU A 69 2.42 -3.09 -18.37
CA GLU A 69 3.18 -2.32 -17.37
C GLU A 69 4.63 -2.83 -17.24
N GLU A 70 5.58 -1.97 -17.62
CA GLU A 70 7.01 -2.18 -17.39
C GLU A 70 7.29 -2.20 -15.87
N PRO A 71 7.90 -3.27 -15.32
CA PRO A 71 8.12 -3.33 -13.88
C PRO A 71 9.17 -2.31 -13.43
N HIS A 72 8.74 -1.29 -12.70
CA HIS A 72 9.61 -0.32 -12.01
C HIS A 72 10.22 -0.94 -10.74
N GLU A 73 10.97 -2.03 -10.91
CA GLU A 73 11.57 -2.78 -9.81
C GLU A 73 13.09 -2.72 -9.87
N GLU A 74 13.72 -2.57 -8.70
CA GLU A 74 15.17 -2.67 -8.60
C GLU A 74 15.65 -4.08 -9.01
N ILE A 75 16.82 -4.16 -9.63
CA ILE A 75 17.43 -5.44 -10.07
C ILE A 75 17.52 -6.45 -8.93
N ARG A 76 17.80 -5.98 -7.71
CA ARG A 76 17.90 -6.83 -6.52
C ARG A 76 16.55 -7.46 -6.17
N GLU A 77 15.47 -6.69 -6.20
CA GLU A 77 14.12 -7.21 -5.93
C GLU A 77 13.73 -8.28 -6.97
N ARG A 78 14.03 -8.05 -8.25
CA ARG A 78 13.76 -9.03 -9.31
C ARG A 78 14.46 -10.38 -9.11
N GLN A 79 15.62 -10.40 -8.45
CA GLN A 79 16.35 -11.65 -8.17
C GLN A 79 15.88 -12.38 -6.90
N GLU A 80 15.13 -11.69 -6.05
CA GLU A 80 14.62 -12.24 -4.78
C GLU A 80 13.18 -12.78 -4.93
N LYS A 81 12.40 -12.18 -5.83
CA LYS A 81 10.99 -12.54 -6.05
C LYS A 81 10.83 -13.83 -6.86
N LYS A 82 9.77 -14.59 -6.57
CA LYS A 82 9.37 -15.75 -7.36
C LYS A 82 8.66 -15.32 -8.64
N SER A 83 7.88 -14.25 -8.57
CA SER A 83 7.14 -13.65 -9.68
C SER A 83 7.35 -12.15 -9.77
N HIS A 84 7.28 -11.60 -10.97
CA HIS A 84 7.31 -10.14 -11.20
C HIS A 84 6.06 -9.43 -10.65
N ARG A 85 5.01 -10.18 -10.29
CA ARG A 85 3.80 -9.63 -9.67
C ARG A 85 3.95 -9.48 -8.15
N ASP A 86 4.94 -10.15 -7.55
CA ASP A 86 5.13 -10.16 -6.11
C ASP A 86 5.60 -8.79 -5.61
N PHE A 87 5.04 -8.32 -4.51
CA PHE A 87 5.37 -7.03 -3.92
C PHE A 87 5.89 -7.20 -2.50
N ALA A 88 6.76 -6.29 -2.07
CA ALA A 88 7.38 -6.36 -0.75
C ALA A 88 6.38 -6.03 0.36
N LEU A 89 6.36 -6.87 1.39
CA LEU A 89 5.77 -6.60 2.70
C LEU A 89 6.82 -6.04 3.66
N TRP A 90 8.05 -6.56 3.58
CA TRP A 90 9.20 -6.11 4.36
C TRP A 90 10.41 -6.03 3.44
N LYS A 91 11.17 -4.94 3.49
CA LYS A 91 12.40 -4.79 2.71
C LYS A 91 13.59 -4.86 3.65
N SER A 92 14.49 -5.81 3.39
CA SER A 92 15.77 -5.88 4.10
C SER A 92 16.49 -4.55 3.99
N PHE A 93 16.92 -4.03 5.14
CA PHE A 93 17.67 -2.78 5.22
C PHE A 93 19.06 -3.04 5.78
N SER A 94 20.06 -2.61 5.03
CA SER A 94 21.43 -2.48 5.52
C SER A 94 21.86 -1.05 5.30
N ALA A 95 22.23 -0.36 6.38
CA ALA A 95 22.74 1.00 6.29
C ALA A 95 23.90 1.04 5.29
N LYS A 96 23.81 1.91 4.28
CA LYS A 96 24.93 2.21 3.40
C LYS A 96 25.65 3.43 3.98
N ASN A 97 26.93 3.28 4.29
CA ASN A 97 27.87 4.38 4.54
C ASN A 97 27.45 5.41 5.61
N GLY A 98 27.06 4.95 6.81
CA GLY A 98 26.92 5.84 7.97
C GLY A 98 25.74 6.81 7.92
N ASP A 99 24.85 6.69 6.94
CA ASP A 99 23.58 7.41 6.93
C ASP A 99 22.59 6.67 7.85
N GLU A 100 22.23 7.32 8.96
CA GLU A 100 21.30 6.82 9.98
C GLU A 100 19.86 6.81 9.44
N THR A 101 19.58 6.00 8.43
CA THR A 101 18.20 5.67 8.10
C THR A 101 17.73 4.54 9.02
N ILE A 102 16.61 4.79 9.69
CA ILE A 102 16.07 3.91 10.74
C ILE A 102 15.48 2.67 10.07
N GLY A 103 16.18 1.55 10.19
CA GLY A 103 15.60 0.22 10.05
C GLY A 103 15.08 -0.26 11.41
N TRP A 104 14.03 -1.06 11.42
CA TRP A 104 13.50 -1.70 12.62
C TRP A 104 13.90 -3.16 12.67
N ALA A 105 14.13 -3.68 13.87
CA ALA A 105 14.34 -5.10 14.08
C ALA A 105 13.04 -5.87 13.81
N SER A 106 13.17 -7.02 13.16
CA SER A 106 12.06 -7.93 12.85
C SER A 106 12.55 -9.39 12.87
N PRO A 107 11.64 -10.38 12.85
CA PRO A 107 12.01 -11.80 12.72
C PRO A 107 12.85 -12.11 11.47
N TRP A 108 12.79 -11.27 10.44
CA TRP A 108 13.52 -11.43 9.17
C TRP A 108 14.79 -10.57 9.11
N GLY A 109 15.20 -9.98 10.23
CA GLY A 109 16.33 -9.04 10.32
C GLY A 109 15.90 -7.58 10.24
N ASN A 110 16.90 -6.69 10.20
CA ASN A 110 16.62 -5.25 10.12
C ASN A 110 16.03 -4.89 8.76
N GLY A 111 14.98 -4.06 8.77
CA GLY A 111 14.30 -3.67 7.55
C GLY A 111 13.35 -2.51 7.73
N VAL A 112 12.62 -2.22 6.65
CA VAL A 112 11.54 -1.24 6.61
C VAL A 112 10.29 -1.90 6.03
N PRO A 113 9.08 -1.45 6.43
CA PRO A 113 7.85 -1.95 5.84
C PRO A 113 7.76 -1.61 4.35
N GLY A 114 7.06 -2.45 3.59
CA GLY A 114 6.65 -2.13 2.23
C GLY A 114 5.50 -1.13 2.22
N TRP A 115 5.45 -0.27 1.21
CA TRP A 115 4.47 0.83 1.11
C TRP A 115 3.01 0.40 1.33
N HIS A 116 2.59 -0.74 0.78
CA HIS A 116 1.19 -1.19 0.86
C HIS A 116 0.82 -1.75 2.25
N ILE A 117 1.74 -2.48 2.90
CA ILE A 117 1.45 -3.16 4.18
C ILE A 117 1.27 -2.16 5.31
N GLU A 118 1.82 -0.96 5.18
CA GLU A 118 1.63 0.15 6.10
C GLU A 118 0.14 0.48 6.26
N CYS A 119 -0.54 0.74 5.15
CA CYS A 119 -1.95 1.13 5.14
C CYS A 119 -2.86 -0.02 5.63
N SER A 120 -2.73 -1.22 5.07
CA SER A 120 -3.58 -2.36 5.46
C SER A 120 -3.45 -2.72 6.94
N SER A 121 -2.22 -2.73 7.48
CA SER A 121 -1.99 -3.02 8.91
C SER A 121 -2.50 -1.91 9.82
N MET A 122 -2.28 -0.64 9.48
CA MET A 122 -2.74 0.48 10.29
C MET A 122 -4.28 0.59 10.29
N ILE A 123 -4.91 0.40 9.13
CA ILE A 123 -6.37 0.40 9.03
C ILE A 123 -6.95 -0.73 9.88
N LYS A 124 -6.41 -1.96 9.75
CA LYS A 124 -6.87 -3.10 10.56
C LYS A 124 -6.67 -2.86 12.06
N HIS A 125 -5.58 -2.23 12.45
CA HIS A 125 -5.34 -1.90 13.86
C HIS A 125 -6.33 -0.87 14.42
N VAL A 126 -6.71 0.13 13.63
CA VAL A 126 -7.61 1.22 14.05
C VAL A 126 -9.08 0.82 13.99
N PHE A 127 -9.48 0.15 12.90
CA PHE A 127 -10.89 -0.11 12.57
C PHE A 127 -11.29 -1.58 12.71
N GLY A 128 -10.33 -2.48 13.03
CA GLY A 128 -10.58 -3.91 13.06
C GLY A 128 -10.81 -4.47 11.67
N ASP A 129 -11.79 -5.37 11.55
CA ASP A 129 -12.06 -6.09 10.30
C ASP A 129 -13.09 -5.41 9.39
N HIS A 130 -13.62 -4.26 9.82
CA HIS A 130 -14.66 -3.52 9.11
C HIS A 130 -14.16 -2.14 8.70
N LEU A 131 -14.22 -1.84 7.41
CA LEU A 131 -13.95 -0.51 6.88
C LEU A 131 -15.06 -0.11 5.90
N GLY A 132 -15.82 0.93 6.24
CA GLY A 132 -16.91 1.41 5.38
C GLY A 132 -16.38 2.07 4.11
N VAL A 133 -15.64 3.19 4.24
CA VAL A 133 -15.12 3.95 3.10
C VAL A 133 -13.60 4.03 3.16
N HIS A 134 -12.94 3.66 2.07
CA HIS A 134 -11.52 3.92 1.84
C HIS A 134 -11.36 4.86 0.64
N ALA A 135 -10.44 5.82 0.72
CA ALA A 135 -10.31 6.86 -0.30
C ALA A 135 -8.86 7.19 -0.62
N GLY A 136 -8.63 7.65 -1.85
CA GLY A 136 -7.30 8.02 -2.33
C GLY A 136 -7.34 8.70 -3.71
N GLY A 137 -6.17 9.10 -4.21
CA GLY A 137 -6.04 9.47 -5.62
C GLY A 137 -6.25 8.25 -6.53
N ILE A 138 -6.71 8.44 -7.76
CA ILE A 138 -6.93 7.34 -8.72
C ILE A 138 -5.65 6.55 -9.02
N ASP A 139 -4.49 7.17 -8.89
CA ASP A 139 -3.18 6.54 -8.97
C ASP A 139 -2.91 5.53 -7.85
N LEU A 140 -3.65 5.60 -6.74
CA LEU A 140 -3.58 4.61 -5.66
C LEU A 140 -4.51 3.41 -5.89
N ALA A 141 -5.43 3.46 -6.85
CA ALA A 141 -6.34 2.33 -7.13
C ALA A 141 -5.53 1.06 -7.45
N PHE A 142 -4.51 1.20 -8.29
CA PHE A 142 -3.56 0.15 -8.60
C PHE A 142 -2.13 0.71 -8.63
N PRO A 143 -1.14 0.02 -8.02
CA PRO A 143 -1.28 -1.25 -7.30
C PRO A 143 -1.70 -1.06 -5.83
N HIS A 144 -1.72 0.17 -5.30
CA HIS A 144 -1.74 0.37 -3.84
C HIS A 144 -2.96 -0.23 -3.13
N HIS A 145 -4.18 0.19 -3.48
CA HIS A 145 -5.40 -0.32 -2.85
C HIS A 145 -5.67 -1.79 -3.21
N ALA A 146 -5.31 -2.23 -4.42
CA ALA A 146 -5.38 -3.64 -4.80
C ALA A 146 -4.52 -4.52 -3.87
N ASN A 147 -3.30 -4.08 -3.58
CA ASN A 147 -2.37 -4.78 -2.69
C ASN A 147 -2.85 -4.72 -1.23
N GLU A 148 -3.43 -3.60 -0.79
CA GLU A 148 -4.01 -3.49 0.56
C GLU A 148 -5.14 -4.50 0.81
N ILE A 149 -6.05 -4.67 -0.15
CA ILE A 149 -7.12 -5.67 -0.06
C ILE A 149 -6.52 -7.07 0.03
N ALA A 150 -5.55 -7.38 -0.84
CA ALA A 150 -4.91 -8.68 -0.86
C ALA A 150 -4.22 -9.00 0.48
N GLN A 151 -3.50 -8.02 1.05
CA GLN A 151 -2.84 -8.13 2.35
C GLN A 151 -3.84 -8.30 3.49
N PHE A 152 -4.88 -7.46 3.53
CA PHE A 152 -5.90 -7.52 4.58
C PHE A 152 -6.56 -8.89 4.59
N LEU A 153 -7.07 -9.33 3.44
CA LEU A 153 -7.73 -10.63 3.32
C LEU A 153 -6.77 -11.77 3.66
N ALA A 154 -5.54 -11.74 3.14
CA ALA A 154 -4.54 -12.76 3.43
C ALA A 154 -4.09 -12.80 4.91
N SER A 155 -4.33 -11.75 5.69
CA SER A 155 -3.99 -11.67 7.11
C SER A 155 -5.07 -12.24 8.05
N LEU A 156 -6.31 -12.40 7.57
CA LEU A 156 -7.42 -12.85 8.41
C LEU A 156 -7.20 -14.29 8.92
N PRO A 157 -7.72 -14.63 10.11
CA PRO A 157 -7.65 -16.00 10.62
C PRO A 157 -8.25 -17.01 9.63
N MET A 158 -7.58 -18.14 9.48
CA MET A 158 -8.09 -19.29 8.74
C MET A 158 -8.84 -20.19 9.71
N GLU A 159 -10.14 -20.42 9.51
CA GLU A 159 -10.79 -21.58 10.13
C GLU A 159 -10.41 -22.87 9.38
N GLU A 160 -10.37 -23.98 10.11
CA GLU A 160 -9.97 -25.28 9.55
C GLU A 160 -10.95 -25.70 8.43
N GLY A 161 -10.50 -25.63 7.18
CA GLY A 161 -11.33 -25.92 6.00
C GLY A 161 -11.93 -24.69 5.31
N GLU A 162 -11.83 -23.49 5.89
CA GLU A 162 -12.16 -22.25 5.19
C GLU A 162 -11.06 -21.88 4.19
N LYS A 163 -11.47 -21.56 2.96
CA LYS A 163 -10.60 -20.89 2.00
C LYS A 163 -10.84 -19.40 2.18
N VAL A 164 -9.94 -18.69 2.89
CA VAL A 164 -10.09 -17.26 3.26
C VAL A 164 -10.92 -16.40 2.28
N GLY A 165 -10.47 -15.79 1.20
CA GLY A 165 -11.33 -14.98 0.32
C GLY A 165 -12.27 -15.73 -0.65
N LYS A 166 -12.69 -16.98 -0.40
CA LYS A 166 -13.59 -17.67 -1.34
C LYS A 166 -14.99 -17.08 -1.18
N ARG A 167 -15.44 -16.32 -2.19
CA ARG A 167 -16.86 -16.02 -2.37
C ARG A 167 -17.63 -17.34 -2.46
N THR A 168 -18.19 -17.82 -1.36
CA THR A 168 -19.27 -18.79 -1.35
C THR A 168 -20.55 -18.00 -1.63
N GLU A 169 -21.35 -18.47 -2.59
CA GLU A 169 -22.69 -17.91 -2.80
C GLU A 169 -23.48 -18.00 -1.48
N GLY A 170 -23.92 -16.85 -0.95
CA GLY A 170 -24.75 -16.78 0.25
C GLY A 170 -24.05 -16.29 1.52
N GLU A 171 -22.72 -16.21 1.56
CA GLU A 171 -22.04 -15.42 2.59
C GLU A 171 -22.14 -13.94 2.20
N GLU A 172 -22.62 -13.09 3.11
CA GLU A 172 -22.47 -11.63 2.98
C GLU A 172 -20.98 -11.35 2.87
N SER A 173 -20.52 -11.29 1.62
CA SER A 173 -19.10 -11.23 1.26
C SER A 173 -18.40 -10.21 2.15
N ARG A 174 -17.35 -10.63 2.88
CA ARG A 174 -16.45 -9.77 3.65
C ARG A 174 -15.80 -8.74 2.71
N ARG A 175 -16.55 -7.71 2.31
CA ARG A 175 -16.07 -6.61 1.48
C ARG A 175 -15.23 -5.73 2.37
N TRP A 176 -13.97 -5.64 2.04
CA TRP A 176 -13.06 -4.74 2.72
C TRP A 176 -12.30 -3.94 1.68
N PRO A 177 -12.39 -2.60 1.72
CA PRO A 177 -13.50 -1.82 2.30
C PRO A 177 -14.85 -2.13 1.64
N GLU A 178 -15.95 -1.64 2.22
CA GLU A 178 -17.26 -1.70 1.58
C GLU A 178 -17.33 -0.84 0.31
N ILE A 179 -16.70 0.35 0.35
CA ILE A 179 -16.68 1.33 -0.73
C ILE A 179 -15.28 1.94 -0.91
N PHE A 180 -14.81 2.01 -2.15
CA PHE A 180 -13.68 2.86 -2.54
C PHE A 180 -14.14 4.17 -3.19
N VAL A 181 -13.47 5.27 -2.83
CA VAL A 181 -13.63 6.57 -3.48
C VAL A 181 -12.29 7.05 -4.01
N HIS A 182 -12.14 7.09 -5.33
CA HIS A 182 -10.93 7.59 -5.99
C HIS A 182 -11.15 8.96 -6.61
N VAL A 183 -10.29 9.92 -6.25
CA VAL A 183 -10.32 11.28 -6.81
C VAL A 183 -9.41 11.34 -8.04
N GLY A 184 -9.92 11.93 -9.12
CA GLY A 184 -9.20 12.08 -10.39
C GLY A 184 -7.96 12.98 -10.30
N HIS A 185 -7.12 12.92 -11.33
CA HIS A 185 -5.91 13.74 -11.40
C HIS A 185 -6.22 15.23 -11.50
N LEU A 186 -5.34 16.05 -10.94
CA LEU A 186 -5.31 17.48 -11.20
C LEU A 186 -4.52 17.76 -12.48
N GLU A 187 -5.12 18.53 -13.39
CA GLU A 187 -4.49 18.95 -14.64
C GLU A 187 -4.13 20.44 -14.63
N ILE A 188 -2.97 20.78 -15.17
CA ILE A 188 -2.57 22.14 -15.51
C ILE A 188 -2.38 22.20 -17.03
N ASN A 189 -3.10 23.10 -17.70
CA ASN A 189 -3.02 23.29 -19.15
C ASN A 189 -3.23 21.98 -19.95
N GLY A 190 -4.19 21.14 -19.53
CA GLY A 190 -4.51 19.87 -20.19
C GLY A 190 -3.46 18.77 -20.01
N LYS A 191 -2.50 18.93 -19.08
CA LYS A 191 -1.52 17.91 -18.71
C LYS A 191 -1.65 17.58 -17.23
N LYS A 192 -1.60 16.28 -16.90
CA LYS A 192 -1.48 15.80 -15.52
C LYS A 192 -0.35 16.52 -14.79
N MET A 193 -0.62 17.02 -13.60
CA MET A 193 0.41 17.57 -12.72
C MET A 193 1.35 16.45 -12.25
N ALA A 194 2.65 16.56 -12.55
CA ALA A 194 3.65 15.58 -12.13
C ALA A 194 5.02 16.25 -11.91
N LYS A 195 5.75 15.81 -10.88
CA LYS A 195 7.12 16.30 -10.61
C LYS A 195 8.06 16.05 -11.79
N SER A 196 7.93 14.90 -12.46
CA SER A 196 8.72 14.54 -13.64
C SER A 196 8.51 15.48 -14.82
N LEU A 197 7.30 16.02 -14.97
CA LEU A 197 6.94 16.99 -16.00
C LEU A 197 7.29 18.44 -15.61
N LYS A 198 7.85 18.64 -14.41
CA LYS A 198 8.17 19.95 -13.82
C LYS A 198 7.00 20.96 -13.84
N ASN A 199 5.77 20.47 -13.97
CA ASN A 199 4.54 21.26 -14.06
C ASN A 199 3.75 21.23 -12.75
N PHE A 200 4.44 21.18 -11.60
CA PHE A 200 3.79 21.15 -10.29
C PHE A 200 3.90 22.50 -9.58
N THR A 201 2.89 22.81 -8.79
CA THR A 201 2.83 23.99 -7.93
C THR A 201 2.54 23.50 -6.52
N SER A 202 3.27 24.00 -5.52
CA SER A 202 2.95 23.68 -4.14
C SER A 202 1.68 24.43 -3.69
N VAL A 203 1.01 23.93 -2.66
CA VAL A 203 -0.15 24.62 -2.07
C VAL A 203 0.23 26.03 -1.60
N ASP A 204 1.43 26.18 -1.04
CA ASP A 204 1.88 27.45 -0.51
C ASP A 204 2.12 28.48 -1.64
N ASP A 205 2.74 28.07 -2.75
CA ASP A 205 2.95 28.90 -3.94
C ASP A 205 1.62 29.28 -4.61
N PHE A 206 0.68 28.32 -4.71
CA PHE A 206 -0.65 28.57 -5.26
C PHE A 206 -1.40 29.64 -4.47
N LEU A 207 -1.41 29.52 -3.14
CA LEU A 207 -2.09 30.46 -2.26
C LEU A 207 -1.40 31.82 -2.19
N ALA A 208 -0.10 31.90 -2.45
CA ALA A 208 0.64 33.15 -2.55
C ALA A 208 0.40 33.88 -3.89
N GLY A 209 -0.26 33.25 -4.86
CA GLY A 209 -0.41 33.79 -6.22
C GLY A 209 0.87 33.69 -7.06
N GLU A 210 1.85 32.89 -6.61
CA GLU A 210 3.15 32.69 -7.26
C GLU A 210 3.13 31.53 -8.28
N GLY A 211 1.97 30.92 -8.51
CA GLY A 211 1.73 29.93 -9.57
C GLY A 211 1.74 30.50 -10.99
N LYS A 212 2.63 31.46 -11.28
CA LYS A 212 2.89 31.92 -12.65
C LYS A 212 4.05 31.11 -13.24
N GLU A 213 3.79 30.62 -14.44
CA GLU A 213 4.67 29.79 -15.27
C GLU A 213 6.14 30.19 -15.16
N LYS A 214 6.98 29.25 -14.71
CA LYS A 214 8.36 29.21 -15.18
C LYS A 214 8.32 28.67 -16.61
N GLY A 215 8.09 29.57 -17.56
CA GLY A 215 8.23 29.30 -18.99
C GLY A 215 9.64 28.88 -19.38
#